data_AF-A0A2E4XMG5-F1
#
_entry.id   AF-A0A2E4XMG5-F1
#
_cell.length_a   1.000
_cell.length_b   1.000
_cell.length_c   1.000
_cell.angle_alpha   90.00
_cell.angle_beta   90.00
_cell.angle_gamma   90.00
#
_symmetry.space_group_name_H-M   'P 1'
#
loop_
_entity.id
_entity.type
_entity.pdbx_description
1 polymer ?
#
loop_
_entity_poly.entity_id
_entity_poly.type
_entity_poly.pdbx_seq_one_letter_code
_entity_poly.pdbx_strand_id
1 'polypeptide(L)'
;MLMTMKAYTDAMRYMLYDNQLLIDLEYFSDDEEEKRAGEEKCSILTPITKAWLSDVSVEMCNLAIQVYGGMGYVEETGIAQYLRDTRITPIYEGTNGIQALDLMFRKLPLDNGQALQRLLEEVQVVINELENQGEEFVSMRNSLYEATTAISEVSIWLGGRMLEGELVDASAAASPYLNVFGTVLGGYYMAKAALEAKARMDEDKEYFQEKITVSKFYMEQILPQVLGLIPAIKAGKEDLYKIKAENF
;
A
#
# COMPACT_ATOMS: atom_id res chain seq x y z
N MET A 1 -17.59 8.15 -0.16
CA MET A 1 -17.88 6.71 -0.36
C MET A 1 -17.47 6.26 -1.75
N LEU A 2 -18.18 6.62 -2.83
CA LEU A 2 -17.84 6.15 -4.19
C LEU A 2 -16.43 6.57 -4.65
N MET A 3 -16.02 7.81 -4.39
CA MET A 3 -14.65 8.27 -4.71
C MET A 3 -13.58 7.45 -3.97
N THR A 4 -13.82 7.10 -2.71
CA THR A 4 -12.94 6.23 -1.92
C THR A 4 -12.84 4.84 -2.54
N MET A 5 -13.98 4.23 -2.90
CA MET A 5 -14.01 2.93 -3.57
C MET A 5 -13.24 2.96 -4.88
N LYS A 6 -13.46 3.99 -5.71
CA LYS A 6 -12.78 4.14 -7.00
C LYS A 6 -11.27 4.33 -6.83
N ALA A 7 -10.85 5.21 -5.92
CA ALA A 7 -9.45 5.50 -5.67
C ALA A 7 -8.68 4.28 -5.15
N TYR A 8 -9.22 3.54 -4.17
CA TYR A 8 -8.61 2.30 -3.71
C TYR A 8 -8.61 1.22 -4.80
N THR A 9 -9.70 1.06 -5.55
CA THR A 9 -9.78 0.05 -6.62
C THR A 9 -8.71 0.30 -7.69
N ASP A 10 -8.50 1.55 -8.10
CA ASP A 10 -7.48 1.90 -9.09
C ASP A 10 -6.07 1.70 -8.51
N ALA A 11 -5.79 2.19 -7.29
CA ALA A 11 -4.49 2.02 -6.63
C ALA A 11 -4.10 0.54 -6.46
N MET A 12 -5.05 -0.27 -5.97
CA MET A 12 -4.88 -1.71 -5.80
C MET A 12 -4.63 -2.41 -7.13
N ARG A 13 -5.38 -2.06 -8.18
CA ARG A 13 -5.23 -2.69 -9.51
C ARG A 13 -3.87 -2.39 -10.12
N TYR A 14 -3.41 -1.14 -10.05
CA TYR A 14 -2.12 -0.76 -10.61
C TYR A 14 -0.97 -1.47 -9.88
N MET A 15 -1.01 -1.53 -8.55
CA MET A 15 -0.04 -2.26 -7.75
C MET A 15 -0.04 -3.76 -8.07
N LEU A 16 -1.22 -4.36 -8.23
CA LEU A 16 -1.35 -5.78 -8.55
C LEU A 16 -0.76 -6.12 -9.92
N TYR A 17 -1.01 -5.29 -10.94
CA TYR A 17 -0.44 -5.49 -12.28
C TYR A 17 1.07 -5.31 -12.31
N ASP A 18 1.60 -4.35 -11.56
CA ASP A 18 3.05 -4.16 -11.47
C ASP A 18 3.71 -5.35 -10.75
N ASN A 19 3.13 -5.84 -9.64
CA ASN A 19 3.64 -7.03 -8.97
C ASN A 19 3.59 -8.27 -9.89
N GLN A 20 2.52 -8.44 -10.67
CA GLN A 20 2.43 -9.54 -11.64
C GLN A 20 3.52 -9.45 -12.71
N LEU A 21 3.78 -8.25 -13.25
CA LEU A 21 4.87 -8.03 -14.20
C LEU A 21 6.23 -8.40 -13.59
N LEU A 22 6.48 -7.99 -12.35
CA LEU A 22 7.74 -8.29 -11.66
C LEU A 22 7.93 -9.78 -11.42
N ILE A 23 6.86 -10.51 -11.13
CA ILE A 23 6.88 -11.98 -11.08
C ILE A 23 7.20 -12.55 -12.47
N ASP A 24 6.59 -12.04 -13.54
CA ASP A 24 6.92 -12.52 -14.88
C ASP A 24 8.40 -12.26 -15.24
N LEU A 25 8.97 -11.12 -14.85
CA LEU A 25 10.39 -10.82 -15.02
C LEU A 25 11.29 -11.78 -14.22
N GLU A 26 10.94 -12.08 -12.97
CA GLU A 26 11.66 -13.05 -12.13
C GLU A 26 11.70 -14.46 -12.76
N TYR A 27 10.58 -14.93 -13.31
CA TYR A 27 10.49 -16.29 -13.82
C TYR A 27 10.93 -16.44 -15.29
N PHE A 28 10.75 -15.41 -16.10
CA PHE A 28 10.81 -15.53 -17.56
C PHE A 28 11.72 -14.52 -18.27
N SER A 29 12.32 -13.53 -17.60
CA SER A 29 13.29 -12.66 -18.29
C SER A 29 14.57 -13.43 -18.65
N ASP A 30 15.05 -13.22 -19.87
CA ASP A 30 16.34 -13.70 -20.36
C ASP A 30 17.50 -12.78 -19.92
N ASP A 31 17.20 -11.58 -19.38
CA ASP A 31 18.17 -10.65 -18.82
C ASP A 31 18.31 -10.88 -17.30
N GLU A 32 19.51 -11.27 -16.86
CA GLU A 32 19.81 -11.53 -15.45
C GLU A 32 19.64 -10.29 -14.55
N GLU A 33 19.83 -9.08 -15.09
CA GLU A 33 19.63 -7.85 -14.33
C GLU A 33 18.13 -7.58 -14.10
N GLU A 34 17.30 -7.73 -15.14
CA GLU A 34 15.85 -7.61 -15.04
C GLU A 34 15.26 -8.67 -14.12
N LYS A 35 15.76 -9.91 -14.24
CA LYS A 35 15.34 -11.03 -13.39
C LYS A 35 15.59 -10.75 -11.91
N ARG A 36 16.81 -10.30 -11.58
CA ARG A 36 17.18 -9.94 -10.20
C ARG A 36 16.36 -8.76 -9.68
N ALA A 37 16.12 -7.74 -10.50
CA ALA A 37 15.29 -6.60 -10.13
C ALA A 37 13.82 -7.02 -9.92
N GLY A 38 13.31 -7.94 -10.74
CA GLY A 38 12.00 -8.58 -10.62
C GLY A 38 11.86 -9.32 -9.29
N GLU A 39 12.78 -10.27 -9.03
CA GLU A 39 12.81 -11.09 -7.79
C GLU A 39 12.81 -10.19 -6.55
N GLU A 40 13.68 -9.18 -6.54
CA GLU A 40 13.82 -8.31 -5.39
C GLU A 40 12.54 -7.52 -5.09
N LYS A 41 11.99 -6.84 -6.09
CA LYS A 41 10.80 -6.00 -5.90
C LYS A 41 9.55 -6.83 -5.65
N CYS A 42 9.34 -7.91 -6.41
CA CYS A 42 8.18 -8.78 -6.22
C CYS A 42 8.19 -9.39 -4.80
N SER A 43 9.38 -9.66 -4.25
CA SER A 43 9.49 -10.22 -2.91
C SER A 43 8.97 -9.27 -1.82
N ILE A 44 9.11 -7.95 -2.01
CA ILE A 44 8.58 -6.90 -1.12
C ILE A 44 7.09 -6.68 -1.40
N LEU A 45 6.70 -6.57 -2.67
CA LEU A 45 5.34 -6.27 -3.06
C LEU A 45 4.36 -7.42 -2.79
N THR A 46 4.80 -8.67 -2.80
CA THR A 46 3.92 -9.84 -2.60
C THR A 46 3.19 -9.83 -1.25
N PRO A 47 3.85 -9.71 -0.09
CA PRO A 47 3.14 -9.64 1.19
C PRO A 47 2.24 -8.40 1.31
N ILE A 48 2.65 -7.27 0.73
CA ILE A 48 1.87 -6.03 0.72
C ILE A 48 0.61 -6.19 -0.13
N THR A 49 0.76 -6.64 -1.38
CA THR A 49 -0.35 -6.87 -2.29
C THR A 49 -1.31 -7.90 -1.73
N LYS A 50 -0.83 -8.95 -1.05
CA LYS A 50 -1.73 -9.91 -0.40
C LYS A 50 -2.49 -9.29 0.77
N ALA A 51 -1.81 -8.67 1.73
CA ALA A 51 -2.45 -8.24 2.97
C ALA A 51 -3.20 -6.90 2.84
N TRP A 52 -2.57 -5.89 2.25
CA TRP A 52 -3.18 -4.56 2.12
C TRP A 52 -4.40 -4.59 1.19
N LEU A 53 -4.32 -5.26 0.02
CA LEU A 53 -5.48 -5.35 -0.87
C LEU A 53 -6.62 -6.14 -0.22
N SER A 54 -6.33 -7.23 0.50
CA SER A 54 -7.39 -8.02 1.13
C SER A 54 -8.10 -7.27 2.26
N ASP A 55 -7.37 -6.55 3.11
CA ASP A 55 -7.96 -5.69 4.14
C ASP A 55 -8.79 -4.56 3.51
N VAL A 56 -8.22 -3.84 2.54
CA VAL A 56 -8.93 -2.75 1.84
C VAL A 56 -10.15 -3.29 1.08
N SER A 57 -10.07 -4.47 0.48
CA SER A 57 -11.20 -5.06 -0.26
C SER A 57 -12.37 -5.38 0.67
N VAL A 58 -12.12 -5.87 1.89
CA VAL A 58 -13.18 -6.07 2.90
C VAL A 58 -13.84 -4.73 3.24
N GLU A 59 -13.05 -3.68 3.48
CA GLU A 59 -13.56 -2.33 3.75
C GLU A 59 -14.35 -1.77 2.57
N MET A 60 -13.90 -1.98 1.33
CA MET A 60 -14.61 -1.50 0.14
C MET A 60 -15.93 -2.25 -0.09
N CYS A 61 -15.98 -3.55 0.19
CA CYS A 61 -17.24 -4.31 0.15
C CYS A 61 -18.21 -3.85 1.24
N ASN A 62 -17.71 -3.54 2.43
CA ASN A 62 -18.52 -2.96 3.51
C ASN A 62 -19.05 -1.57 3.12
N LEU A 63 -18.22 -0.73 2.50
CA LEU A 63 -18.61 0.57 2.00
C LEU A 63 -19.66 0.46 0.88
N ALA A 64 -19.57 -0.57 0.04
CA ALA A 64 -20.56 -0.86 -1.00
C ALA A 64 -21.94 -1.15 -0.40
N ILE A 65 -22.03 -1.96 0.66
CA ILE A 65 -23.30 -2.20 1.38
C ILE A 65 -23.91 -0.87 1.82
N GLN A 66 -23.10 0.00 2.41
CA GLN A 66 -23.55 1.29 2.90
C GLN A 66 -24.05 2.22 1.78
N VAL A 67 -23.49 2.15 0.56
CA VAL A 67 -23.99 2.92 -0.61
C VAL A 67 -25.43 2.53 -0.95
N TYR A 68 -25.78 1.25 -0.79
CA TYR A 68 -27.13 0.73 -1.03
C TYR A 68 -28.07 0.89 0.18
N GLY A 69 -27.59 1.41 1.31
CA GLY A 69 -28.37 1.55 2.54
C GLY A 69 -28.94 0.22 3.03
N GLY A 70 -30.19 0.22 3.50
CA GLY A 70 -30.85 -0.99 3.99
C GLY A 70 -30.95 -2.11 2.95
N MET A 71 -31.06 -1.76 1.66
CA MET A 71 -31.09 -2.75 0.58
C MET A 71 -29.75 -3.46 0.39
N GLY A 72 -28.63 -2.81 0.74
CA GLY A 72 -27.31 -3.43 0.67
C GLY A 72 -27.14 -4.61 1.65
N TYR A 73 -27.95 -4.64 2.73
CA TYR A 73 -27.97 -5.74 3.69
C TYR A 73 -28.88 -6.90 3.25
N VAL A 74 -29.76 -6.66 2.27
CA VAL A 74 -30.68 -7.68 1.73
C VAL A 74 -29.97 -8.47 0.63
N GLU A 75 -29.95 -9.79 0.77
CA GLU A 75 -29.24 -10.72 -0.13
C GLU A 75 -29.66 -10.59 -1.61
N GLU A 76 -30.90 -10.15 -1.89
CA GLU A 76 -31.42 -9.98 -3.27
C GLU A 76 -30.61 -8.97 -4.12
N THR A 77 -29.92 -8.02 -3.48
CA THR A 77 -29.04 -7.08 -4.20
C THR A 77 -27.70 -7.70 -4.61
N GLY A 78 -27.32 -8.85 -4.02
CA GLY A 78 -26.01 -9.48 -4.20
C GLY A 78 -24.84 -8.75 -3.53
N ILE A 79 -25.02 -7.54 -3.00
CA ILE A 79 -23.91 -6.75 -2.44
C ILE A 79 -23.37 -7.36 -1.14
N ALA A 80 -24.24 -7.87 -0.28
CA ALA A 80 -23.86 -8.56 0.95
C ALA A 80 -22.98 -9.80 0.69
N GLN A 81 -23.17 -10.47 -0.46
CA GLN A 81 -22.34 -11.61 -0.85
C GLN A 81 -20.88 -11.22 -1.03
N TYR A 82 -20.58 -10.08 -1.68
CA TYR A 82 -19.18 -9.66 -1.90
C TYR A 82 -18.42 -9.48 -0.59
N LEU A 83 -19.07 -8.97 0.47
CA LEU A 83 -18.44 -8.85 1.79
C LEU A 83 -18.13 -10.24 2.39
N ARG A 84 -19.08 -11.18 2.29
CA ARG A 84 -18.87 -12.56 2.77
C ARG A 84 -17.74 -13.26 2.00
N ASP A 85 -17.72 -13.13 0.69
CA ASP A 85 -16.77 -13.82 -0.20
C ASP A 85 -15.36 -13.21 -0.05
N THR A 86 -15.25 -11.88 0.09
CA THR A 86 -13.97 -11.20 0.28
C THR A 86 -13.36 -11.48 1.66
N ARG A 87 -14.17 -11.81 2.67
CA ARG A 87 -13.71 -11.99 4.06
C ARG A 87 -12.71 -13.13 4.26
N ILE A 88 -12.65 -14.10 3.34
CA ILE A 88 -11.65 -15.18 3.41
C ILE A 88 -10.24 -14.70 3.00
N THR A 89 -10.15 -13.63 2.19
CA THR A 89 -8.89 -13.20 1.58
C THR A 89 -7.83 -12.72 2.59
N PRO A 90 -8.18 -12.08 3.73
CA PRO A 90 -7.22 -11.80 4.80
C PRO A 90 -6.72 -13.03 5.57
N ILE A 91 -7.36 -14.20 5.39
CA ILE A 91 -7.18 -15.39 6.24
C ILE A 91 -6.31 -16.46 5.54
N TYR A 92 -6.69 -16.88 4.33
CA TYR A 92 -6.00 -17.95 3.62
C TYR A 92 -4.58 -17.54 3.14
N GLU A 93 -3.78 -18.51 2.67
CA GLU A 93 -2.44 -18.26 2.10
C GLU A 93 -1.55 -17.37 2.99
N GLY A 94 -1.65 -17.61 4.31
CA GLY A 94 -1.00 -16.80 5.34
C GLY A 94 -1.85 -15.58 5.74
N THR A 95 -2.24 -15.52 7.01
CA THR A 95 -3.06 -14.40 7.53
C THR A 95 -2.35 -13.06 7.36
N ASN A 96 -3.09 -11.96 7.32
CA ASN A 96 -2.49 -10.63 7.12
C ASN A 96 -1.47 -10.26 8.22
N GLY A 97 -1.63 -10.77 9.43
CA GLY A 97 -0.61 -10.67 10.48
C GLY A 97 0.69 -11.41 10.14
N ILE A 98 0.60 -12.61 9.54
CA ILE A 98 1.78 -13.35 9.07
C ILE A 98 2.46 -12.64 7.90
N GLN A 99 1.69 -12.09 6.97
CA GLN A 99 2.25 -11.29 5.85
C GLN A 99 2.96 -10.04 6.35
N ALA A 100 2.39 -9.37 7.37
CA ALA A 100 3.02 -8.23 8.01
C ALA A 100 4.35 -8.60 8.68
N LEU A 101 4.42 -9.76 9.34
CA LEU A 101 5.65 -10.28 9.93
C LEU A 101 6.67 -10.71 8.85
N ASP A 102 6.23 -11.26 7.72
CA ASP A 102 7.09 -11.55 6.57
C ASP A 102 7.71 -10.27 6.01
N LEU A 103 6.90 -9.23 5.78
CA LEU A 103 7.40 -7.91 5.37
C LEU A 103 8.43 -7.37 6.38
N MET A 104 8.11 -7.38 7.67
CA MET A 104 8.96 -6.85 8.74
C MET A 104 10.29 -7.61 8.89
N PHE A 105 10.26 -8.95 8.92
CA PHE A 105 11.43 -9.74 9.31
C PHE A 105 12.19 -10.35 8.14
N ARG A 106 11.57 -10.48 6.97
CA ARG A 106 12.19 -11.13 5.81
C ARG A 106 12.42 -10.16 4.66
N LYS A 107 11.55 -9.18 4.46
CA LYS A 107 11.63 -8.27 3.31
C LYS A 107 12.32 -6.95 3.64
N LEU A 108 12.06 -6.37 4.82
CA LEU A 108 12.77 -5.17 5.28
C LEU A 108 14.29 -5.37 5.37
N PRO A 109 14.84 -6.51 5.83
CA PRO A 109 16.29 -6.74 5.85
C PRO A 109 16.88 -7.21 4.51
N LEU A 110 16.05 -7.37 3.46
CA LEU A 110 16.49 -7.92 2.17
C LEU A 110 17.62 -7.06 1.57
N ASP A 111 18.67 -7.71 1.09
CA ASP A 111 19.91 -7.05 0.64
C ASP A 111 20.42 -6.01 1.64
N ASN A 112 20.41 -6.35 2.95
CA ASN A 112 20.76 -5.44 4.05
C ASN A 112 19.93 -4.14 4.08
N GLY A 113 18.68 -4.19 3.60
CA GLY A 113 17.77 -3.04 3.51
C GLY A 113 17.86 -2.26 2.19
N GLN A 114 18.82 -2.60 1.32
CA GLN A 114 19.04 -1.87 0.07
C GLN A 114 17.92 -2.09 -0.95
N ALA A 115 17.24 -3.24 -0.89
CA ALA A 115 16.09 -3.52 -1.75
C ALA A 115 14.94 -2.53 -1.52
N LEU A 116 14.65 -2.25 -0.25
CA LEU A 116 13.66 -1.25 0.13
C LEU A 116 14.10 0.16 -0.29
N GLN A 117 15.38 0.49 -0.05
CA GLN A 117 15.95 1.78 -0.42
C GLN A 117 15.74 2.07 -1.93
N ARG A 118 16.05 1.10 -2.80
CA ARG A 118 15.84 1.21 -4.26
C ARG A 118 14.37 1.43 -4.62
N LEU A 119 13.45 0.71 -3.97
CA LEU A 119 12.02 0.91 -4.19
C LEU A 119 11.59 2.33 -3.82
N LEU A 120 12.07 2.89 -2.70
CA LEU A 120 11.75 4.26 -2.29
C LEU A 120 12.44 5.31 -3.19
N GLU A 121 13.60 5.01 -3.76
CA GLU A 121 14.24 5.85 -4.77
C GLU A 121 13.38 5.98 -6.04
N GLU A 122 12.70 4.91 -6.47
CA GLU A 122 11.75 4.98 -7.59
C GLU A 122 10.53 5.84 -7.27
N VAL A 123 10.05 5.81 -6.03
CA VAL A 123 9.00 6.73 -5.57
C VAL A 123 9.51 8.17 -5.63
N GLN A 124 10.77 8.41 -5.22
CA GLN A 124 11.37 9.73 -5.28
C GLN A 124 11.53 10.26 -6.72
N VAL A 125 11.84 9.39 -7.69
CA VAL A 125 11.85 9.78 -9.11
C VAL A 125 10.47 10.29 -9.53
N VAL A 126 9.40 9.57 -9.21
CA VAL A 126 8.02 9.98 -9.53
C VAL A 126 7.64 11.28 -8.81
N ILE A 127 8.06 11.47 -7.56
CA ILE A 127 7.87 12.74 -6.83
C ILE A 127 8.51 13.90 -7.59
N ASN A 128 9.73 13.71 -8.11
CA ASN A 128 10.43 14.75 -8.88
C ASN A 128 9.74 15.02 -10.23
N GLU A 129 9.21 13.99 -10.89
CA GLU A 129 8.46 14.15 -12.15
C GLU A 129 7.18 14.98 -11.97
N LEU A 130 6.49 14.83 -10.83
CA LEU A 130 5.28 15.60 -10.49
C LEU A 130 5.56 17.11 -10.36
N GLU A 131 6.76 17.52 -9.97
CA GLU A 131 7.12 18.93 -9.78
C GLU A 131 6.92 19.77 -11.05
N ASN A 132 7.13 19.18 -12.22
CA ASN A 132 7.13 19.88 -13.50
C ASN A 132 5.77 19.86 -14.24
N GLN A 133 4.71 19.33 -13.64
CA GLN A 133 3.42 19.08 -14.32
C GLN A 133 2.37 20.18 -14.15
N GLY A 134 2.66 21.20 -13.33
CA GLY A 134 1.79 22.34 -13.08
C GLY A 134 1.11 22.32 -11.71
N GLU A 135 0.35 23.39 -11.43
CA GLU A 135 -0.20 23.67 -10.09
C GLU A 135 -1.12 22.54 -9.56
N GLU A 136 -1.85 21.86 -10.45
CA GLU A 136 -2.77 20.79 -10.07
C GLU A 136 -2.07 19.56 -9.42
N PHE A 137 -0.75 19.39 -9.67
CA PHE A 137 0.06 18.28 -9.17
C PHE A 137 0.82 18.59 -7.87
N VAL A 138 0.88 19.85 -7.44
CA VAL A 138 1.66 20.28 -6.28
C VAL A 138 1.20 19.59 -5.00
N SER A 139 -0.11 19.48 -4.77
CA SER A 139 -0.64 18.79 -3.58
C SER A 139 -0.35 17.30 -3.59
N MET A 140 -0.42 16.66 -4.77
CA MET A 140 -0.07 15.25 -4.93
C MET A 140 1.40 15.00 -4.60
N ARG A 141 2.30 15.83 -5.15
CA ARG A 141 3.74 15.76 -4.88
C ARG A 141 4.03 15.90 -3.39
N ASN A 142 3.49 16.94 -2.75
CA ASN A 142 3.77 17.24 -1.35
C ASN A 142 3.28 16.11 -0.43
N SER A 143 2.07 15.57 -0.69
CA SER A 143 1.51 14.48 0.10
C SER A 143 2.31 13.19 -0.07
N LEU A 144 2.72 12.86 -1.30
CA LEU A 144 3.54 11.69 -1.56
C LEU A 144 4.94 11.82 -0.96
N TYR A 145 5.56 12.99 -1.05
CA TYR A 145 6.84 13.28 -0.43
C TYR A 145 6.78 13.08 1.08
N GLU A 146 5.83 13.72 1.76
CA GLU A 146 5.70 13.64 3.23
C GLU A 146 5.48 12.19 3.70
N ALA A 147 4.61 11.43 3.04
CA ALA A 147 4.35 10.05 3.39
C ALA A 147 5.56 9.13 3.09
N THR A 148 6.28 9.37 2.00
CA THR A 148 7.48 8.62 1.61
C THR A 148 8.64 8.89 2.58
N THR A 149 8.83 10.14 3.00
CA THR A 149 9.79 10.50 4.05
C THR A 149 9.44 9.80 5.36
N ALA A 150 8.18 9.86 5.78
CA ALA A 150 7.73 9.25 7.03
C ALA A 150 7.96 7.71 7.05
N ILE A 151 7.66 7.02 5.95
CA ILE A 151 7.91 5.58 5.88
C ILE A 151 9.40 5.23 5.79
N SER A 152 10.20 6.05 5.12
CA SER A 152 11.66 5.87 5.09
C SER A 152 12.26 5.97 6.50
N GLU A 153 11.91 7.02 7.25
CA GLU A 153 12.37 7.23 8.63
C GLU A 153 11.95 6.10 9.55
N VAL A 154 10.70 5.64 9.45
CA VAL A 154 10.21 4.56 10.32
C VAL A 154 10.83 3.21 9.96
N SER A 155 11.14 2.98 8.68
CA SER A 155 11.84 1.77 8.23
C SER A 155 13.27 1.71 8.76
N ILE A 156 13.99 2.85 8.73
CA ILE A 156 15.33 2.97 9.33
C ILE A 156 15.26 2.71 10.84
N TRP A 157 14.29 3.33 11.53
CA TRP A 157 14.10 3.12 12.97
C TRP A 157 13.83 1.65 13.30
N LEU A 158 12.92 0.98 12.58
CA LEU A 158 12.63 -0.45 12.75
C LEU A 158 13.87 -1.32 12.48
N GLY A 159 14.61 -1.03 11.40
CA GLY A 159 15.89 -1.68 11.09
C GLY A 159 16.87 -1.59 12.26
N GLY A 160 17.02 -0.40 12.86
CA GLY A 160 17.83 -0.18 14.05
C GLY A 160 17.38 -1.02 15.24
N ARG A 161 16.08 -1.03 15.56
CA ARG A 161 15.52 -1.87 16.65
C ARG A 161 15.80 -3.36 16.43
N MET A 162 15.69 -3.86 15.20
CA MET A 162 15.99 -5.25 14.90
C MET A 162 17.48 -5.59 15.10
N LEU A 163 18.39 -4.69 14.70
CA LEU A 163 19.83 -4.86 14.93
C LEU A 163 20.20 -4.84 16.42
N GLU A 164 19.45 -4.10 17.24
CA GLU A 164 19.57 -4.10 18.71
C GLU A 164 19.01 -5.38 19.37
N GLY A 165 18.38 -6.28 18.61
CA GLY A 165 17.76 -7.51 19.11
C GLY A 165 16.33 -7.33 19.64
N GLU A 166 15.70 -6.16 19.41
CA GLU A 166 14.37 -5.81 19.90
C GLU A 166 13.26 -6.35 18.97
N LEU A 167 13.34 -7.64 18.65
CA LEU A 167 12.44 -8.31 17.70
C LEU A 167 10.97 -8.24 18.13
N VAL A 168 10.71 -8.21 19.43
CA VAL A 168 9.33 -8.12 19.94
C VAL A 168 8.72 -6.75 19.64
N ASP A 169 9.50 -5.66 19.72
CA ASP A 169 9.02 -4.33 19.34
C ASP A 169 8.76 -4.24 17.84
N ALA A 170 9.65 -4.80 17.03
CA ALA A 170 9.45 -4.89 15.58
C ALA A 170 8.19 -5.70 15.23
N SER A 171 7.91 -6.80 15.94
CA SER A 171 6.71 -7.61 15.72
C SER A 171 5.41 -6.86 16.07
N ALA A 172 5.42 -6.05 17.13
CA ALA A 172 4.28 -5.23 17.54
C ALA A 172 3.92 -4.17 16.49
N ALA A 173 4.94 -3.70 15.75
CA ALA A 173 4.81 -2.72 14.70
C ALA A 173 4.39 -3.27 13.32
N ALA A 174 4.38 -4.60 13.14
CA ALA A 174 4.27 -5.22 11.82
C ALA A 174 3.00 -4.83 11.05
N SER A 175 1.83 -4.96 11.69
CA SER A 175 0.54 -4.67 11.03
C SER A 175 0.37 -3.20 10.64
N PRO A 176 0.59 -2.20 11.53
CA PRO A 176 0.51 -0.80 11.12
C PRO A 176 1.59 -0.42 10.11
N TYR A 177 2.79 -1.03 10.18
CA TYR A 177 3.83 -0.82 9.18
C TYR A 177 3.40 -1.30 7.79
N LEU A 178 2.83 -2.50 7.67
CA LEU A 178 2.30 -3.01 6.40
C LEU A 178 1.21 -2.10 5.81
N ASN A 179 0.30 -1.58 6.66
CA ASN A 179 -0.77 -0.69 6.19
C ASN A 179 -0.21 0.64 5.69
N VAL A 180 0.73 1.24 6.42
CA VAL A 180 1.45 2.44 5.98
C VAL A 180 2.14 2.19 4.65
N PHE A 181 2.84 1.07 4.51
CA PHE A 181 3.55 0.71 3.28
C PHE A 181 2.62 0.55 2.08
N GLY A 182 1.55 -0.23 2.22
CA GLY A 182 0.56 -0.41 1.15
C GLY A 182 -0.08 0.92 0.74
N THR A 183 -0.39 1.79 1.70
CA THR A 183 -1.00 3.09 1.42
C THR A 183 -0.05 4.03 0.67
N VAL A 184 1.24 4.07 1.04
CA VAL A 184 2.28 4.85 0.34
C VAL A 184 2.47 4.34 -1.08
N LEU A 185 2.60 3.02 -1.28
CA LEU A 185 2.74 2.44 -2.61
C LEU A 185 1.49 2.66 -3.48
N GLY A 186 0.30 2.61 -2.88
CA GLY A 186 -0.93 3.01 -3.56
C GLY A 186 -0.81 4.45 -4.08
N GLY A 187 -0.27 5.37 -3.27
CA GLY A 187 0.04 6.74 -3.70
C GLY A 187 1.03 6.77 -4.88
N TYR A 188 2.13 6.02 -4.79
CA TYR A 188 3.11 5.90 -5.87
C TYR A 188 2.48 5.48 -7.22
N TYR A 189 1.66 4.42 -7.24
CA TYR A 189 1.01 4.01 -8.48
C TYR A 189 -0.06 4.99 -8.97
N MET A 190 -0.78 5.66 -8.06
CA MET A 190 -1.71 6.73 -8.43
C MET A 190 -0.99 7.93 -9.04
N ALA A 191 0.20 8.28 -8.53
CA ALA A 191 1.04 9.33 -9.13
C ALA A 191 1.50 8.95 -10.54
N LYS A 192 2.00 7.73 -10.75
CA LYS A 192 2.35 7.22 -12.09
C LYS A 192 1.17 7.31 -13.05
N ALA A 193 -0.02 6.90 -12.62
CA ALA A 193 -1.23 7.00 -13.43
C ALA A 193 -1.61 8.44 -13.77
N ALA A 194 -1.40 9.40 -12.86
CA ALA A 194 -1.67 10.81 -13.11
C ALA A 194 -0.68 11.42 -14.11
N LEU A 195 0.61 11.05 -14.02
CA LEU A 195 1.64 11.45 -14.98
C LEU A 195 1.35 10.91 -16.38
N GLU A 196 1.03 9.62 -16.49
CA GLU A 196 0.65 8.99 -17.75
C GLU A 196 -0.61 9.64 -18.34
N ALA A 197 -1.62 9.91 -17.50
CA ALA A 197 -2.83 10.59 -17.94
C ALA A 197 -2.55 12.01 -18.46
N LYS A 198 -1.63 12.74 -17.82
CA LYS A 198 -1.22 14.07 -18.28
C LYS A 198 -0.57 14.02 -19.66
N ALA A 199 0.31 13.04 -19.88
CA ALA A 199 1.02 12.87 -21.15
C ALA A 199 0.08 12.53 -22.32
N ARG A 200 -1.05 11.87 -22.03
CA ARG A 200 -2.00 11.36 -23.03
C ARG A 200 -3.31 12.13 -23.09
N MET A 201 -3.34 13.32 -22.50
CA MET A 201 -4.54 14.16 -22.40
C MET A 201 -5.23 14.43 -23.75
N ASP A 202 -4.47 14.45 -24.85
CA ASP A 202 -4.99 14.71 -26.19
C ASP A 202 -5.73 13.51 -26.81
N GLU A 203 -5.54 12.28 -26.28
CA GLU A 203 -6.22 11.07 -26.78
C GLU A 203 -7.67 10.97 -26.29
N ASP A 204 -7.91 11.22 -25.00
CA ASP A 204 -9.25 11.26 -24.39
C ASP A 204 -9.23 12.16 -23.14
N LYS A 205 -9.55 13.44 -23.35
CA LYS A 205 -9.46 14.46 -22.31
C LYS A 205 -10.33 14.17 -21.09
N GLU A 206 -11.54 13.64 -21.28
CA GLU A 206 -12.46 13.39 -20.17
C GLU A 206 -11.95 12.23 -19.30
N TYR A 207 -11.58 11.12 -19.93
CA TYR A 207 -11.04 9.96 -19.25
C TYR A 207 -9.74 10.26 -18.50
N PHE A 208 -8.78 10.95 -19.14
CA PHE A 208 -7.51 11.23 -18.50
C PHE A 208 -7.61 12.31 -17.41
N GLN A 209 -8.51 13.29 -17.57
CA GLN A 209 -8.80 14.22 -16.49
C GLN A 209 -9.40 13.50 -15.27
N GLU A 210 -10.29 12.52 -15.48
CA GLU A 210 -10.81 11.67 -14.40
C GLU A 210 -9.68 10.96 -13.65
N LYS A 211 -8.71 10.38 -14.36
CA LYS A 211 -7.56 9.70 -13.74
C LYS A 211 -6.72 10.63 -12.87
N ILE A 212 -6.44 11.84 -13.35
CA ILE A 212 -5.75 12.86 -12.55
C ILE A 212 -6.58 13.22 -11.30
N THR A 213 -7.90 13.43 -11.46
CA THR A 213 -8.79 13.78 -10.33
C THR A 213 -8.84 12.69 -9.26
N VAL A 214 -8.91 11.41 -9.66
CA VAL A 214 -8.97 10.28 -8.72
C VAL A 214 -7.62 10.11 -8.00
N SER A 215 -6.50 10.27 -8.72
CA SER A 215 -5.16 10.27 -8.10
C SER A 215 -5.01 11.40 -7.09
N LYS A 216 -5.46 12.61 -7.44
CA LYS A 216 -5.44 13.75 -6.53
C LYS A 216 -6.29 13.50 -5.28
N PHE A 217 -7.47 12.93 -5.44
CA PHE A 217 -8.31 12.52 -4.31
C PHE A 217 -7.59 11.51 -3.39
N TYR A 218 -6.92 10.50 -3.95
CA TYR A 218 -6.14 9.54 -3.16
C TYR A 218 -5.07 10.25 -2.33
N MET A 219 -4.31 11.15 -2.96
CA MET A 219 -3.23 11.90 -2.30
C MET A 219 -3.72 12.82 -1.20
N GLU A 220 -4.86 13.48 -1.39
CA GLU A 220 -5.36 14.49 -0.45
C GLU A 220 -6.25 13.90 0.66
N GLN A 221 -6.86 12.72 0.46
CA GLN A 221 -7.89 12.19 1.37
C GLN A 221 -7.55 10.83 1.97
N ILE A 222 -6.75 10.00 1.27
CA ILE A 222 -6.38 8.65 1.73
C ILE A 222 -4.98 8.66 2.30
N LEU A 223 -4.01 9.11 1.52
CA LEU A 223 -2.60 9.06 1.88
C LEU A 223 -2.24 9.76 3.21
N PRO A 224 -2.85 10.89 3.61
CA PRO A 224 -2.50 11.57 4.86
C PRO A 224 -2.72 10.72 6.12
N GLN A 225 -3.56 9.68 6.04
CA GLN A 225 -3.81 8.75 7.16
C GLN A 225 -2.53 8.03 7.60
N VAL A 226 -1.56 7.85 6.69
CA VAL A 226 -0.23 7.29 6.99
C VAL A 226 0.43 8.00 8.16
N LEU A 227 0.37 9.32 8.20
CA LEU A 227 1.02 10.14 9.22
C LEU A 227 0.42 9.88 10.61
N GLY A 228 -0.87 9.59 10.68
CA GLY A 228 -1.56 9.21 11.92
C GLY A 228 -1.18 7.81 12.45
N LEU A 229 -0.69 6.93 11.58
CA LEU A 229 -0.27 5.56 11.94
C LEU A 229 1.20 5.47 12.38
N ILE A 230 2.05 6.42 12.00
CA ILE A 230 3.48 6.43 12.38
C ILE A 230 3.69 6.34 13.91
N PRO A 231 2.95 7.07 14.77
CA PRO A 231 3.10 6.92 16.22
C PRO A 231 2.78 5.52 16.72
N ALA A 232 1.80 4.82 16.12
CA ALA A 232 1.46 3.46 16.50
C ALA A 232 2.59 2.46 16.20
N ILE A 233 3.33 2.68 15.10
CA ILE A 233 4.52 1.88 14.75
C ILE A 233 5.64 2.10 15.79
N LYS A 234 5.78 3.32 16.32
CA LYS A 234 6.82 3.71 17.30
C LYS A 234 6.44 3.44 18.77
N ALA A 235 5.22 3.00 19.06
CA ALA A 235 4.72 2.82 20.43
C ALA A 235 5.41 1.66 21.20
N GLY A 236 6.01 0.70 20.48
CA GLY A 236 6.69 -0.45 21.07
C GLY A 236 5.74 -1.49 21.67
N LYS A 237 6.32 -2.51 22.33
CA LYS A 237 5.58 -3.67 22.85
C LYS A 237 4.96 -3.48 24.22
N GLU A 238 5.36 -2.46 24.98
CA GLU A 238 5.11 -2.42 26.43
C GLU A 238 3.65 -2.66 26.81
N ASP A 239 2.73 -1.95 26.17
CA ASP A 239 1.30 -2.03 26.50
C ASP A 239 0.68 -3.39 26.13
N LEU A 240 1.20 -4.06 25.09
CA LEU A 240 0.76 -5.42 24.71
C LEU A 240 1.07 -6.44 25.81
N TYR A 241 2.15 -6.23 26.57
CA TYR A 241 2.61 -7.16 27.62
C TYR A 241 2.24 -6.72 29.04
N LYS A 242 1.66 -5.52 29.22
CA LYS A 242 1.18 -5.04 30.54
C LYS A 242 -0.11 -5.74 30.98
N ILE A 243 -0.95 -6.18 30.04
CA ILE A 243 -2.18 -6.91 30.32
C ILE A 243 -1.91 -8.42 30.32
N LYS A 244 -2.36 -9.11 31.37
CA LYS A 244 -2.23 -10.56 31.47
C LYS A 244 -3.20 -11.27 30.54
N ALA A 245 -2.80 -12.43 30.02
CA ALA A 245 -3.64 -13.25 29.15
C ALA A 245 -5.00 -13.63 29.77
N GLU A 246 -5.06 -13.82 31.10
CA GLU A 246 -6.31 -14.14 31.83
C GLU A 246 -7.35 -12.99 31.85
N ASN A 247 -6.95 -11.80 31.42
CA ASN A 247 -7.82 -10.61 31.36
C ASN A 247 -8.38 -10.32 29.96
N PHE A 248 -8.16 -11.21 28.98
CA PHE A 248 -8.78 -11.21 27.65
C PHE A 248 -9.83 -12.32 27.54
#